data_AF-A0A2M9NTP3-F1
#
_entry.id   AF-A0A2M9NTP3-F1
#
_cell.length_a   1.000
_cell.length_b   1.000
_cell.length_c   1.000
_cell.angle_alpha   90.00
_cell.angle_beta   90.00
_cell.angle_gamma   90.00
#
_symmetry.space_group_name_H-M   'P 1'
#
loop_
_entity.id
_entity.type
_entity.pdbx_description
1 polymer ?
#
loop_
_entity_poly.entity_id
_entity_poly.type
_entity_poly.pdbx_seq_one_letter_code
_entity_poly.pdbx_strand_id
1 'polypeptide(L)'
;MERNNRLVFSRSNAGMKRKFDEAISILEYSVMLVELFELEEFNHVIAVQLKLMLGETRHTRIKREKVTIDQSLIKKINPHPKLYPVKGGIQISKTGLAEVPEELFDYSKQRIDLVSWRNQVIFKTSMEGKLHEVTVIDFIKEMADKIGGAQADSRLPYKSVIANEHISILLVGIAKGLFKSIGRDYKQHSSMNLAHITKKIEQSQASE
;
A
#
# COMPACT_ATOMS: atom_id res chain seq x y z
N MET A 1 1.05 22.28 -16.42
CA MET A 1 2.08 22.97 -15.60
C MET A 1 1.65 22.84 -14.12
N GLU A 2 2.01 21.75 -13.45
CA GLU A 2 1.68 21.53 -12.03
C GLU A 2 2.98 21.41 -11.22
N ARG A 3 3.49 22.54 -10.72
CA ARG A 3 4.68 22.59 -9.85
C ARG A 3 4.36 22.64 -8.35
N ASN A 4 3.08 22.62 -7.95
CA ASN A 4 2.66 22.88 -6.56
C ASN A 4 2.34 21.64 -5.70
N ASN A 5 2.76 20.43 -6.10
CA ASN A 5 2.59 19.22 -5.28
C ASN A 5 3.80 18.88 -4.39
N ARG A 6 4.83 19.74 -4.32
CA ARG A 6 6.01 19.50 -3.49
C ARG A 6 5.72 19.88 -2.03
N LEU A 7 5.74 18.86 -1.16
CA LEU A 7 5.74 19.00 0.29
C LEU A 7 6.88 19.96 0.72
N VAL A 8 6.56 20.95 1.57
CA VAL A 8 7.52 21.93 2.12
C VAL A 8 7.90 21.49 3.54
N PHE A 9 9.20 21.48 3.86
CA PHE A 9 9.74 20.80 5.05
C PHE A 9 10.53 21.72 6.00
N SER A 10 10.45 21.44 7.31
CA SER A 10 11.32 22.01 8.35
C SER A 10 12.47 21.05 8.73
N ARG A 11 13.61 21.60 9.21
CA ARG A 11 14.85 20.87 9.51
C ARG A 11 14.70 19.70 10.51
N SER A 12 13.68 19.67 11.37
CA SER A 12 13.46 18.63 12.38
C SER A 12 12.92 17.30 11.83
N ASN A 13 12.45 17.25 10.58
CA ASN A 13 11.81 16.07 9.98
C ASN A 13 12.69 15.34 8.95
N ALA A 14 13.94 15.76 8.77
CA ALA A 14 14.83 15.19 7.73
C ALA A 14 15.07 13.68 7.89
N GLY A 15 15.22 13.19 9.13
CA GLY A 15 15.38 11.75 9.39
C GLY A 15 14.12 10.94 9.06
N MET A 16 12.94 11.46 9.39
CA MET A 16 11.67 10.80 9.03
C MET A 16 11.43 10.81 7.53
N LYS A 17 11.79 11.91 6.87
CA LYS A 17 11.74 12.01 5.40
C LYS A 17 12.61 10.95 4.74
N ARG A 18 13.88 10.78 5.17
CA ARG A 18 14.76 9.73 4.63
C ARG A 18 14.15 8.34 4.77
N LYS A 19 13.65 8.00 5.97
CA LYS A 19 12.98 6.71 6.22
C LYS A 19 11.78 6.47 5.29
N PHE A 20 11.00 7.50 5.02
CA PHE A 20 9.88 7.40 4.09
C PHE A 20 10.33 7.29 2.63
N ASP A 21 11.34 8.07 2.21
CA ASP A 21 11.88 7.97 0.87
C ASP A 21 12.47 6.58 0.62
N GLU A 22 13.16 6.01 1.60
CA GLU A 22 13.67 4.64 1.59
C GLU A 22 12.53 3.61 1.52
N ALA A 23 11.52 3.73 2.39
CA ALA A 23 10.35 2.84 2.39
C ALA A 23 9.58 2.87 1.06
N ILE A 24 9.40 4.06 0.48
CA ILE A 24 8.79 4.22 -0.84
C ILE A 24 9.67 3.58 -1.92
N SER A 25 10.98 3.76 -1.86
CA SER A 25 11.88 3.16 -2.87
C SER A 25 11.83 1.63 -2.80
N ILE A 26 11.85 1.04 -1.60
CA ILE A 26 11.67 -0.41 -1.41
C ILE A 26 10.32 -0.85 -1.98
N LEU A 27 9.25 -0.10 -1.72
CA LEU A 27 7.93 -0.40 -2.26
C LEU A 27 7.94 -0.35 -3.81
N GLU A 28 8.56 0.66 -4.42
CA GLU A 28 8.67 0.79 -5.88
C GLU A 28 9.40 -0.40 -6.52
N TYR A 29 10.55 -0.80 -5.97
CA TYR A 29 11.25 -1.99 -6.42
C TYR A 29 10.41 -3.25 -6.24
N SER A 30 9.74 -3.40 -5.10
CA SER A 30 8.93 -4.60 -4.81
C SER A 30 7.75 -4.72 -5.77
N VAL A 31 7.04 -3.62 -6.05
CA VAL A 31 5.95 -3.59 -7.04
C VAL A 31 6.48 -3.92 -8.44
N MET A 32 7.63 -3.36 -8.83
CA MET A 32 8.29 -3.70 -10.10
C MET A 32 8.66 -5.18 -10.22
N LEU A 33 9.17 -5.79 -9.14
CA LEU A 33 9.54 -7.21 -9.12
C LEU A 33 8.31 -8.12 -9.25
N VAL A 34 7.20 -7.78 -8.60
CA VAL A 34 5.94 -8.52 -8.78
C VAL A 34 5.38 -8.35 -10.19
N GLU A 35 5.34 -7.12 -10.72
CA GLU A 35 4.63 -6.82 -11.97
C GLU A 35 5.40 -7.21 -13.24
N LEU A 36 6.73 -7.09 -13.24
CA LEU A 36 7.55 -7.35 -14.43
C LEU A 36 8.19 -8.73 -14.43
N PHE A 37 8.34 -9.35 -13.26
CA PHE A 37 9.06 -10.61 -13.09
C PHE A 37 8.25 -11.69 -12.36
N GLU A 38 6.99 -11.41 -12.01
CA GLU A 38 6.07 -12.37 -11.38
C GLU A 38 6.60 -12.98 -10.07
N LEU A 39 7.47 -12.24 -9.35
CA LEU A 39 8.06 -12.69 -8.09
C LEU A 39 7.11 -12.45 -6.91
N GLU A 40 6.14 -13.35 -6.74
CA GLU A 40 5.05 -13.22 -5.76
C GLU A 40 5.52 -13.12 -4.29
N GLU A 41 6.74 -13.57 -3.96
CA GLU A 41 7.32 -13.43 -2.62
C GLU A 41 7.42 -11.96 -2.18
N PHE A 42 7.55 -11.03 -3.15
CA PHE A 42 7.60 -9.60 -2.87
C PHE A 42 6.24 -9.01 -2.49
N ASN A 43 5.12 -9.75 -2.63
CA ASN A 43 3.82 -9.33 -2.10
C ASN A 43 3.87 -9.07 -0.59
N HIS A 44 4.63 -9.86 0.18
CA HIS A 44 4.81 -9.59 1.60
C HIS A 44 5.53 -8.28 1.86
N VAL A 45 6.60 -8.03 1.10
CA VAL A 45 7.37 -6.79 1.21
C VAL A 45 6.47 -5.59 0.90
N ILE A 46 5.65 -5.69 -0.15
CA ILE A 46 4.65 -4.66 -0.48
C ILE A 46 3.71 -4.45 0.70
N ALA A 47 3.11 -5.50 1.27
CA ALA A 47 2.18 -5.40 2.38
C ALA A 47 2.82 -4.77 3.63
N VAL A 48 4.04 -5.16 3.99
CA VAL A 48 4.78 -4.61 5.14
C VAL A 48 5.12 -3.13 4.92
N GLN A 49 5.60 -2.76 3.74
CA GLN A 49 5.89 -1.35 3.44
C GLN A 49 4.61 -0.52 3.46
N LEU A 50 3.52 -1.00 2.86
CA LEU A 50 2.21 -0.33 2.92
C LEU A 50 1.72 -0.19 4.37
N LYS A 51 1.85 -1.22 5.21
CA LYS A 51 1.51 -1.16 6.65
C LYS A 51 2.35 -0.12 7.38
N LEU A 52 3.64 -0.04 7.10
CA LEU A 52 4.53 0.97 7.69
C LEU A 52 4.14 2.39 7.27
N MET A 53 3.82 2.59 5.99
CA MET A 53 3.54 3.91 5.43
C MET A 53 2.15 4.42 5.72
N LEU A 54 1.15 3.54 5.75
CA LEU A 54 -0.28 3.85 5.82
C LEU A 54 -0.95 3.33 7.08
N GLY A 55 -0.22 2.60 7.94
CA GLY A 55 -0.74 1.88 9.10
C GLY A 55 -1.60 2.69 10.05
N GLU A 56 -2.37 1.98 10.87
CA GLU A 56 -3.45 2.58 11.65
C GLU A 56 -2.98 3.42 12.86
N THR A 57 -3.98 3.97 13.52
CA THR A 57 -3.82 4.72 14.75
C THR A 57 -3.89 3.75 15.93
N ARG A 58 -2.84 3.65 16.74
CA ARG A 58 -2.84 2.87 17.98
C ARG A 58 -3.43 3.69 19.12
N HIS A 59 -4.43 3.14 19.79
CA HIS A 59 -4.88 3.66 21.07
C HIS A 59 -4.00 3.08 22.17
N THR A 60 -3.29 3.95 22.88
CA THR A 60 -2.46 3.58 24.04
C THR A 60 -2.85 4.41 25.25
N ARG A 61 -2.36 4.04 26.43
CA ARG A 61 -2.46 4.87 27.62
C ARG A 61 -1.09 5.43 27.96
N ILE A 62 -0.98 6.76 28.03
CA ILE A 62 0.21 7.45 28.56
C ILE A 62 -0.23 8.11 29.85
N LYS A 63 0.40 7.75 30.97
CA LYS A 63 0.10 8.34 32.30
C LYS A 63 -1.40 8.37 32.65
N ARG A 64 -2.12 7.27 32.36
CA ARG A 64 -3.58 7.08 32.58
C ARG A 64 -4.51 7.81 31.60
N GLU A 65 -4.00 8.63 30.70
CA GLU A 65 -4.80 9.25 29.63
C GLU A 65 -4.83 8.36 28.39
N LYS A 66 -6.00 8.21 27.77
CA LYS A 66 -6.15 7.50 26.49
C LYS A 66 -5.62 8.40 25.38
N VAL A 67 -4.47 8.03 24.82
CA VAL A 67 -3.82 8.75 23.72
C VAL A 67 -3.93 7.94 22.43
N THR A 68 -4.22 8.64 21.35
CA THR A 68 -4.41 8.08 20.02
C THR A 68 -3.19 8.47 19.19
N ILE A 69 -2.33 7.50 18.87
CA ILE A 69 -1.06 7.71 18.16
C ILE A 69 -1.17 7.17 16.75
N ASP A 70 -1.06 8.04 15.74
CA ASP A 70 -0.96 7.59 14.35
C ASP A 70 0.47 7.15 14.04
N GLN A 71 0.63 5.89 13.66
CA GLN A 71 1.95 5.30 13.45
C GLN A 71 2.44 5.44 12.00
N SER A 72 1.58 5.89 11.08
CA SER A 72 1.90 5.98 9.66
C SER A 72 3.06 6.93 9.39
N LEU A 73 4.04 6.48 8.61
CA LEU A 73 5.16 7.35 8.21
C LEU A 73 4.68 8.56 7.40
N ILE A 74 3.62 8.39 6.60
CA ILE A 74 3.11 9.49 5.76
C ILE A 74 2.63 10.67 6.61
N LYS A 75 1.96 10.44 7.76
CA LYS A 75 1.51 11.53 8.65
C LYS A 75 2.65 12.23 9.37
N LYS A 76 3.76 11.54 9.62
CA LYS A 76 4.95 12.14 10.24
C LYS A 76 5.64 13.15 9.33
N ILE A 77 5.36 13.10 8.02
CA ILE A 77 5.95 13.97 7.01
C ILE A 77 4.94 14.98 6.50
N ASN A 78 3.71 14.54 6.27
CA ASN A 78 2.59 15.38 5.89
C ASN A 78 1.46 15.17 6.92
N PRO A 79 1.23 16.10 7.86
CA PRO A 79 0.20 15.95 8.90
C PRO A 79 -1.22 15.69 8.38
N HIS A 80 -1.52 16.16 7.16
CA HIS A 80 -2.84 16.03 6.53
C HIS A 80 -2.70 15.39 5.13
N PRO A 81 -2.28 14.12 5.04
CA PRO A 81 -2.11 13.46 3.77
C PRO A 81 -3.48 13.20 3.14
N LYS A 82 -3.58 13.50 1.84
CA LYS A 82 -4.77 13.26 1.04
C LYS A 82 -4.45 12.27 -0.07
N LEU A 83 -5.30 11.27 -0.26
CA LEU A 83 -5.13 10.18 -1.22
C LEU A 83 -6.34 10.05 -2.14
N TYR A 84 -6.14 9.56 -3.36
CA TYR A 84 -7.25 9.32 -4.28
C TYR A 84 -8.20 8.23 -3.73
N PRO A 85 -9.53 8.42 -3.81
CA PRO A 85 -10.50 7.46 -3.31
C PRO A 85 -10.57 6.21 -4.20
N VAL A 86 -11.09 5.11 -3.65
CA VAL A 86 -11.29 3.85 -4.38
C VAL A 86 -12.38 4.05 -5.45
N LYS A 87 -12.14 3.56 -6.68
CA LYS A 87 -13.09 3.64 -7.82
C LYS A 87 -14.16 2.55 -7.73
N GLY A 88 -13.75 1.39 -7.25
CA GLY A 88 -14.54 0.20 -6.99
C GLY A 88 -13.62 -0.87 -6.40
N GLY A 89 -14.12 -1.69 -5.48
CA GLY A 89 -13.38 -2.84 -4.96
C GLY A 89 -13.55 -4.06 -5.87
N ILE A 90 -12.83 -5.13 -5.57
CA ILE A 90 -13.11 -6.45 -6.14
C ILE A 90 -14.41 -6.97 -5.52
N GLN A 91 -15.36 -7.35 -6.36
CA GLN A 91 -16.58 -8.00 -5.92
C GLN A 91 -16.62 -9.43 -6.47
N ILE A 92 -16.67 -10.41 -5.57
CA ILE A 92 -16.91 -11.80 -5.95
C ILE A 92 -18.43 -12.00 -6.07
N SER A 93 -18.87 -12.30 -7.28
CA SER A 93 -20.28 -12.59 -7.57
C SER A 93 -20.70 -13.95 -7.01
N LYS A 94 -22.02 -14.22 -6.96
CA LYS A 94 -22.56 -15.52 -6.50
C LYS A 94 -22.09 -16.72 -7.35
N THR A 95 -21.60 -16.48 -8.58
CA THR A 95 -21.08 -17.51 -9.48
C THR A 95 -19.58 -17.80 -9.25
N GLY A 96 -18.94 -17.12 -8.30
CA GLY A 96 -17.52 -17.28 -7.98
C GLY A 96 -16.57 -16.49 -8.87
N LEU A 97 -17.09 -15.81 -9.90
CA LEU A 97 -16.30 -14.92 -10.76
C LEU A 97 -16.10 -13.57 -10.07
N ALA A 98 -14.86 -13.09 -10.06
CA ALA A 98 -14.47 -11.80 -9.52
C ALA A 98 -14.30 -10.78 -10.66
N GLU A 99 -14.94 -9.62 -10.53
CA GLU A 99 -14.64 -8.47 -11.39
C GLU A 99 -13.46 -7.72 -10.79
N VAL A 100 -12.32 -7.78 -11.47
CA VAL A 100 -11.11 -7.08 -11.08
C VAL A 100 -11.00 -5.78 -11.88
N PRO A 101 -11.06 -4.61 -11.23
CA PRO A 101 -10.98 -3.34 -11.94
C PRO A 101 -9.55 -3.10 -12.47
N GLU A 102 -9.45 -2.54 -13.68
CA GLU A 102 -8.16 -2.14 -14.29
C GLU A 102 -7.43 -1.09 -13.43
N GLU A 103 -8.18 -0.16 -12.82
CA GLU A 103 -7.66 0.80 -11.84
C GLU A 103 -8.48 0.74 -10.54
N LEU A 104 -7.80 0.49 -9.41
CA LEU A 104 -8.42 0.42 -8.09
C LEU A 104 -8.90 1.79 -7.56
N PHE A 105 -8.27 2.89 -8.00
CA PHE A 105 -8.55 4.25 -7.49
C PHE A 105 -9.09 5.18 -8.56
N ASP A 106 -9.92 6.13 -8.12
CA ASP A 106 -10.55 7.13 -8.97
C ASP A 106 -9.72 8.41 -8.97
N TYR A 107 -8.90 8.56 -10.01
CA TYR A 107 -8.03 9.71 -10.18
C TYR A 107 -8.76 10.98 -10.66
N SER A 108 -10.04 10.87 -11.02
CA SER A 108 -10.86 12.04 -11.39
C SER A 108 -11.47 12.73 -10.17
N LYS A 109 -11.56 12.03 -9.03
CA LYS A 109 -12.13 12.55 -7.80
C LYS A 109 -11.12 13.29 -6.94
N GLN A 110 -11.64 14.16 -6.09
CA GLN A 110 -10.83 14.84 -5.09
C GLN A 110 -10.23 13.84 -4.10
N ARG A 111 -8.96 14.06 -3.76
CA ARG A 111 -8.25 13.29 -2.74
C ARG A 111 -8.92 13.47 -1.35
N ILE A 112 -9.14 12.37 -0.65
CA ILE A 112 -9.75 12.29 0.68
C ILE A 112 -8.70 12.11 1.78
N ASP A 113 -9.07 12.37 3.05
CA ASP A 113 -8.15 12.21 4.17
C ASP A 113 -7.79 10.73 4.43
N LEU A 114 -6.63 10.50 5.04
CA LEU A 114 -6.11 9.15 5.26
C LEU A 114 -6.99 8.27 6.15
N VAL A 115 -7.76 8.82 7.10
CA VAL A 115 -8.63 8.00 7.97
C VAL A 115 -9.79 7.47 7.14
N SER A 116 -10.46 8.34 6.40
CA SER A 116 -11.52 7.94 5.46
C SER A 116 -10.96 6.96 4.42
N TRP A 117 -9.76 7.23 3.89
CA TRP A 117 -9.14 6.39 2.87
C TRP A 117 -8.87 4.96 3.33
N ARG A 118 -8.33 4.79 4.55
CA ARG A 118 -8.04 3.49 5.18
C ARG A 118 -9.30 2.61 5.30
N ASN A 119 -10.45 3.24 5.54
CA ASN A 119 -11.71 2.57 5.83
C ASN A 119 -12.56 2.30 4.57
N GLN A 120 -12.07 2.66 3.38
CA GLN A 120 -12.78 2.32 2.14
C GLN A 120 -12.76 0.82 1.90
N VAL A 121 -13.89 0.26 1.48
CA VAL A 121 -14.02 -1.15 1.13
C VAL A 121 -13.41 -1.42 -0.24
N ILE A 122 -12.49 -2.37 -0.32
CA ILE A 122 -11.80 -2.78 -1.56
C ILE A 122 -12.09 -4.21 -1.97
N PHE A 123 -12.75 -4.99 -1.11
CA PHE A 123 -13.15 -6.34 -1.43
C PHE A 123 -14.50 -6.65 -0.79
N LYS A 124 -15.41 -7.24 -1.58
CA LYS A 124 -16.74 -7.66 -1.15
C LYS A 124 -17.02 -9.08 -1.62
N THR A 125 -17.57 -9.89 -0.74
CA THR A 125 -18.01 -11.26 -1.06
C THR A 125 -19.24 -11.63 -0.25
N SER A 126 -20.07 -12.52 -0.78
CA SER A 126 -21.24 -13.05 -0.08
C SER A 126 -21.03 -14.53 0.21
N MET A 127 -20.97 -14.92 1.48
CA MET A 127 -20.82 -16.31 1.91
C MET A 127 -21.91 -16.65 2.92
N GLU A 128 -22.55 -17.82 2.76
CA GLU A 128 -23.60 -18.30 3.68
C GLU A 128 -24.74 -17.26 3.92
N GLY A 129 -25.03 -16.45 2.90
CA GLY A 129 -26.03 -15.37 3.00
C GLY A 129 -25.58 -14.12 3.76
N LYS A 130 -24.31 -14.03 4.16
CA LYS A 130 -23.71 -12.86 4.82
C LYS A 130 -22.78 -12.12 3.87
N LEU A 131 -22.90 -10.79 3.86
CA LEU A 131 -21.99 -9.90 3.15
C LEU A 131 -20.73 -9.70 4.00
N HIS A 132 -19.57 -9.98 3.41
CA HIS A 132 -18.27 -9.73 3.99
C HIS A 132 -17.57 -8.63 3.19
N GLU A 133 -17.12 -7.62 3.91
CA GLU A 133 -16.42 -6.47 3.35
C GLU A 133 -15.04 -6.36 3.99
N VAL A 134 -14.01 -6.13 3.17
CA VAL A 134 -12.65 -5.90 3.64
C VAL A 134 -12.22 -4.49 3.24
N THR A 135 -11.78 -3.72 4.23
CA THR A 135 -11.28 -2.36 4.02
C THR A 135 -9.82 -2.37 3.56
N VAL A 136 -9.33 -1.24 3.04
CA VAL A 136 -7.92 -1.08 2.65
C VAL A 136 -6.98 -1.45 3.81
N ILE A 137 -7.24 -0.91 5.00
CA ILE A 137 -6.34 -1.12 6.15
C ILE A 137 -6.37 -2.55 6.66
N ASP A 138 -7.55 -3.18 6.69
CA ASP A 138 -7.70 -4.56 7.15
C ASP A 138 -6.97 -5.53 6.20
N PHE A 139 -7.11 -5.31 4.88
CA PHE A 139 -6.40 -6.10 3.88
C PHE A 139 -4.87 -5.97 4.02
N ILE A 140 -4.34 -4.74 4.11
CA ILE A 140 -2.90 -4.50 4.27
C ILE A 140 -2.37 -5.20 5.53
N LYS A 141 -3.11 -5.08 6.66
CA LYS A 141 -2.71 -5.69 7.94
C LYS A 141 -2.66 -7.21 7.82
N GLU A 142 -3.71 -7.82 7.29
CA GLU A 142 -3.75 -9.27 7.17
C GLU A 142 -2.62 -9.78 6.27
N MET A 143 -2.36 -9.15 5.13
CA MET A 143 -1.29 -9.59 4.23
C MET A 143 0.11 -9.41 4.84
N ALA A 144 0.33 -8.34 5.60
CA ALA A 144 1.60 -8.10 6.28
C ALA A 144 1.86 -9.09 7.43
N ASP A 145 0.81 -9.46 8.18
CA ASP A 145 0.91 -10.33 9.35
C ASP A 145 0.91 -11.82 8.95
N LYS A 146 0.19 -12.20 7.88
CA LYS A 146 0.06 -13.58 7.38
C LYS A 146 1.39 -14.20 6.95
N ILE A 147 2.27 -13.44 6.31
CA ILE A 147 3.50 -13.97 5.70
C ILE A 147 4.71 -13.82 6.65
N GLY A 148 4.57 -13.07 7.76
CA GLY A 148 5.60 -12.90 8.79
C GLY A 148 5.61 -13.94 9.92
N GLY A 149 4.79 -15.00 9.84
CA GLY A 149 4.71 -16.06 10.86
C GLY A 149 4.03 -15.66 12.17
N ALA A 150 3.51 -14.43 12.29
CA ALA A 150 2.68 -14.02 13.41
C ALA A 150 1.30 -14.69 13.29
N GLN A 151 0.72 -15.14 14.41
CA GLN A 151 -0.68 -15.56 14.41
C GLN A 151 -1.54 -14.39 13.93
N ALA A 152 -2.05 -14.49 12.70
CA ALA A 152 -2.99 -13.52 12.14
C ALA A 152 -4.12 -13.31 13.16
N ASP A 153 -4.31 -12.05 13.57
CA ASP A 153 -5.39 -11.64 14.47
C ASP A 153 -6.71 -12.14 13.85
N SER A 154 -7.38 -13.09 14.52
CA SER A 154 -8.43 -13.97 13.96
C SER A 154 -9.76 -13.29 13.63
N ARG A 155 -9.75 -11.98 13.39
CA ARG A 155 -10.96 -11.16 13.14
C ARG A 155 -11.50 -11.30 11.72
N LEU A 156 -10.71 -11.82 10.78
CA LEU A 156 -11.16 -12.16 9.43
C LEU A 156 -11.19 -13.70 9.34
N PRO A 157 -12.38 -14.34 9.36
CA PRO A 157 -12.46 -15.79 9.53
C PRO A 157 -11.98 -16.61 8.31
N TYR A 158 -11.40 -15.99 7.28
CA TYR A 158 -11.43 -16.58 5.95
C TYR A 158 -10.14 -16.36 5.15
N LYS A 159 -9.08 -17.08 5.56
CA LYS A 159 -7.81 -17.24 4.82
C LYS A 159 -7.97 -17.77 3.38
N SER A 160 -9.15 -18.28 3.01
CA SER A 160 -9.43 -19.03 1.78
C SER A 160 -10.25 -18.27 0.72
N VAL A 161 -10.62 -17.00 0.97
CA VAL A 161 -11.66 -16.33 0.16
C VAL A 161 -11.12 -15.35 -0.87
N ILE A 162 -9.87 -14.90 -0.72
CA ILE A 162 -9.18 -14.10 -1.73
C ILE A 162 -8.15 -14.99 -2.41
N ALA A 163 -8.33 -15.27 -3.70
CA ALA A 163 -7.36 -15.99 -4.52
C ALA A 163 -6.01 -15.24 -4.55
N ASN A 164 -4.88 -15.96 -4.63
CA ASN A 164 -3.55 -15.36 -4.64
C ASN A 164 -3.39 -14.29 -5.72
N GLU A 165 -3.94 -14.53 -6.91
CA GLU A 165 -3.95 -13.57 -8.02
C GLU A 165 -4.61 -12.24 -7.63
N HIS A 166 -5.73 -12.28 -6.90
CA HIS A 166 -6.40 -11.08 -6.41
C HIS A 166 -5.57 -10.36 -5.33
N ILE A 167 -4.78 -11.08 -4.54
CA ILE A 167 -3.89 -10.49 -3.53
C ILE A 167 -2.83 -9.61 -4.21
N SER A 168 -2.13 -10.17 -5.21
CA SER A 168 -1.13 -9.45 -5.99
C SER A 168 -1.71 -8.19 -6.62
N ILE A 169 -2.88 -8.31 -7.27
CA ILE A 169 -3.54 -7.18 -7.95
C ILE A 169 -3.94 -6.09 -6.95
N LEU A 170 -4.53 -6.45 -5.81
CA LEU A 170 -4.90 -5.47 -4.78
C LEU A 170 -3.67 -4.79 -4.18
N LEU A 171 -2.62 -5.53 -3.82
CA LEU A 171 -1.40 -4.95 -3.23
C LEU A 171 -0.70 -4.00 -4.20
N VAL A 172 -0.50 -4.40 -5.45
CA VAL A 172 0.08 -3.57 -6.51
C VAL A 172 -0.82 -2.35 -6.77
N GLY A 173 -2.14 -2.54 -6.85
CA GLY A 173 -3.11 -1.47 -7.04
C GLY A 173 -3.06 -0.42 -5.92
N ILE A 174 -3.03 -0.87 -4.66
CA ILE A 174 -2.88 -0.02 -3.47
C ILE A 174 -1.57 0.79 -3.53
N ALA A 175 -0.46 0.12 -3.85
CA ALA A 175 0.84 0.77 -3.97
C ALA A 175 0.87 1.84 -5.07
N LYS A 176 0.35 1.53 -6.26
CA LYS A 176 0.23 2.49 -7.36
C LYS A 176 -0.66 3.68 -7.02
N GLY A 177 -1.79 3.44 -6.35
CA GLY A 177 -2.67 4.49 -5.84
C GLY A 177 -1.96 5.42 -4.85
N LEU A 178 -1.13 4.85 -3.97
CA LEU A 178 -0.27 5.62 -3.07
C LEU A 178 0.75 6.46 -3.86
N PHE A 179 1.51 5.86 -4.78
CA PHE A 179 2.51 6.56 -5.60
C PHE A 179 1.91 7.78 -6.30
N LYS A 180 0.79 7.58 -6.99
CA LYS A 180 0.09 8.67 -7.70
C LYS A 180 -0.42 9.74 -6.74
N SER A 181 -0.91 9.36 -5.56
CA SER A 181 -1.36 10.30 -4.52
C SER A 181 -0.24 11.20 -3.97
N ILE A 182 1.00 10.70 -3.95
CA ILE A 182 2.19 11.46 -3.52
C ILE A 182 2.97 12.08 -4.68
N GLY A 183 2.42 12.05 -5.90
CA GLY A 183 3.01 12.68 -7.08
C GLY A 183 4.19 11.92 -7.70
N ARG A 184 4.24 10.59 -7.52
CA ARG A 184 5.21 9.71 -8.17
C ARG A 184 4.57 8.97 -9.34
N ASP A 185 5.26 8.96 -10.47
CA ASP A 185 4.89 8.18 -11.65
C ASP A 185 5.57 6.81 -11.60
N TYR A 186 4.78 5.77 -11.37
CA TYR A 186 5.29 4.40 -11.27
C TYR A 186 6.00 3.95 -12.56
N LYS A 187 5.47 4.26 -13.75
CA LYS A 187 6.09 3.80 -15.01
C LYS A 187 7.46 4.42 -15.17
N GLN A 188 7.57 5.72 -14.93
CA GLN A 188 8.86 6.42 -14.96
C GLN A 188 9.84 5.85 -13.95
N HIS A 189 9.40 5.64 -12.71
CA HIS A 189 10.24 5.11 -11.64
C HIS A 189 10.68 3.67 -11.89
N SER A 190 9.81 2.80 -12.40
CA SER A 190 10.18 1.43 -12.78
C SER A 190 11.25 1.41 -13.87
N SER A 191 11.14 2.25 -14.91
CA SER A 191 12.18 2.37 -15.93
C SER A 191 13.52 2.85 -15.35
N MET A 192 13.48 3.83 -14.45
CA MET A 192 14.69 4.33 -13.76
C MET A 192 15.32 3.24 -12.87
N ASN A 193 14.50 2.47 -12.16
CA ASN A 193 14.93 1.38 -11.30
C ASN A 193 15.59 0.25 -12.09
N LEU A 194 15.01 -0.14 -13.23
CA LEU A 194 15.62 -1.12 -14.14
C LEU A 194 16.97 -0.62 -14.66
N ALA A 195 17.03 0.62 -15.17
CA ALA A 195 18.28 1.20 -15.66
C ALA A 195 19.36 1.25 -14.56
N HIS A 196 18.96 1.54 -13.31
CA HIS A 196 19.87 1.51 -12.17
C HIS A 196 20.40 0.10 -11.87
N ILE A 197 19.54 -0.93 -11.92
CA ILE A 197 19.94 -2.34 -11.74
C ILE A 197 20.91 -2.76 -12.84
N THR A 198 20.58 -2.51 -14.11
CA THR A 198 21.45 -2.84 -15.26
C THR A 198 22.83 -2.21 -15.11
N LYS A 199 22.88 -0.89 -14.81
CA LYS A 199 24.14 -0.19 -14.59
C LYS A 199 24.95 -0.80 -13.45
N LYS A 200 24.30 -1.25 -12.37
CA LYS A 200 24.99 -1.87 -11.24
C LYS A 200 25.58 -3.23 -11.61
N ILE A 201 24.86 -4.02 -12.40
CA ILE A 201 25.35 -5.30 -12.92
C ILE A 201 26.57 -5.09 -13.82
N GLU A 202 26.51 -4.14 -14.76
CA GLU A 202 27.63 -3.78 -15.64
C GLU A 202 28.87 -3.34 -14.85
N GLN A 203 28.69 -2.53 -13.81
CA GLN A 203 29.78 -2.10 -12.93
C GLN A 203 30.43 -3.28 -12.19
N SER A 204 29.63 -4.24 -11.72
CA SER A 204 30.13 -5.44 -11.06
C SER A 204 30.92 -6.33 -12.02
N GLN A 205 30.41 -6.53 -13.25
CA GLN A 205 31.08 -7.34 -14.27
C GLN A 205 32.37 -6.69 -14.80
N ALA A 206 32.44 -5.36 -14.86
CA ALA A 206 33.66 -4.64 -15.24
C ALA A 206 34.74 -4.63 -14.14
N SER A 207 34.40 -5.10 -12.94
CA SER A 207 35.32 -5.19 -11.79
C SER A 207 35.85 -6.62 -11.58
N GLU A 208 35.43 -7.58 -12.41
CA GLU A 208 35.96 -8.95 -12.51
C GLU A 208 36.98 -9.05 -13.65
#